data_AF-A0A0B7K8T8-F1
#
_entry.id   AF-A0A0B7K8T8-F1
#
_cell.length_a   1.000
_cell.length_b   1.000
_cell.length_c   1.000
_cell.angle_alpha   90.00
_cell.angle_beta   90.00
_cell.angle_gamma   90.00
#
_symmetry.space_group_name_H-M   'P 1'
#
loop_
_entity.id
_entity.type
_entity.pdbx_description
1 polymer ?
#
loop_
_entity_poly.entity_id
_entity_poly.type
_entity_poly.pdbx_seq_one_letter_code
_entity_poly.pdbx_strand_id
1 'polypeptide(L)'
;MVKSYEDCVITDRGGVLENSHLVHAAVVDETGKLLFYVGNPSRVTLIRSAAKPAQALAIAETGALEKYGFEAADLALMCASHNSEPKHLERALAMLAKIPAEEADLRCGGHPSIAPSVNQDWIRAGFSPTGICNNCSGKHIGMIAGAKAIGASVVDYHEMSHPIQQRVKTVVEELSGLDSESIQWGIDGCNMPAPALPLKDLASIYACFATAADEAAAGNPESTRIELSSSSTTTRYQYPAKTLRSSTTANMVSNKDMRRPDLIIPYQAPKNSADQADVSSSLSSTLPMAAMFMRHKIIGWASLVVSIQNWLGESEAQKQNSPMPGYLSVGMSLLALGTCYMPLFLPPGAGGVGAKPAAA
;
A
#
# COMPACT_ATOMS: atom_id res chain seq x y z
N MET A 1 -38.09 -9.86 6.90
CA MET A 1 -37.06 -9.59 7.92
C MET A 1 -35.79 -9.14 7.20
N VAL A 2 -35.51 -7.85 7.18
CA VAL A 2 -34.21 -7.34 6.72
C VAL A 2 -33.21 -7.73 7.81
N LYS A 3 -32.24 -8.61 7.52
CA LYS A 3 -31.13 -8.86 8.44
C LYS A 3 -30.43 -7.52 8.65
N SER A 4 -30.37 -7.02 9.89
CA SER A 4 -29.53 -5.85 10.17
C SER A 4 -28.10 -6.27 9.88
N TYR A 5 -27.49 -5.58 8.93
CA TYR A 5 -26.09 -5.73 8.59
C TYR A 5 -25.29 -4.88 9.58
N GLU A 6 -25.25 -5.33 10.84
CA GLU A 6 -24.48 -4.66 11.89
C GLU A 6 -22.98 -4.85 11.62
N ASP A 7 -22.20 -3.79 11.88
CA ASP A 7 -20.74 -3.81 11.83
C ASP A 7 -20.12 -4.27 10.50
N CYS A 8 -20.65 -3.80 9.37
CA CYS A 8 -20.11 -4.14 8.06
C CYS A 8 -20.09 -2.94 7.09
N VAL A 9 -19.19 -3.01 6.11
CA VAL A 9 -19.18 -2.13 4.94
C VAL A 9 -19.87 -2.84 3.80
N ILE A 10 -20.91 -2.22 3.26
CA ILE A 10 -21.62 -2.74 2.10
C ILE A 10 -21.16 -2.02 0.83
N THR A 11 -21.12 -2.76 -0.27
CA THR A 11 -21.04 -2.20 -1.61
C THR A 11 -22.31 -2.61 -2.35
N ASP A 12 -22.92 -1.65 -3.05
CA ASP A 12 -24.13 -1.87 -3.82
C ASP A 12 -23.94 -1.44 -5.27
N ARG A 13 -24.80 -1.97 -6.14
CA ARG A 13 -24.90 -1.56 -7.53
C ARG A 13 -26.34 -1.17 -7.83
N GLY A 14 -26.55 0.13 -8.00
CA GLY A 14 -27.89 0.68 -8.23
C GLY A 14 -28.83 0.49 -7.04
N GLY A 15 -28.31 0.58 -5.81
CA GLY A 15 -29.08 0.38 -4.58
C GLY A 15 -29.33 -1.09 -4.23
N VAL A 16 -28.87 -2.04 -5.05
CA VAL A 16 -28.91 -3.47 -4.76
C VAL A 16 -27.60 -3.88 -4.10
N LEU A 17 -27.67 -4.31 -2.84
CA LEU A 17 -26.52 -4.79 -2.08
C LEU A 17 -25.82 -5.93 -2.85
N GLU A 18 -24.54 -5.73 -3.18
CA GLU A 18 -23.72 -6.66 -3.96
C GLU A 18 -22.75 -7.42 -3.04
N ASN A 19 -22.04 -6.73 -2.14
CA ASN A 19 -21.15 -7.36 -1.15
C ASN A 19 -21.33 -6.73 0.24
N SER A 20 -21.11 -7.53 1.27
CA SER A 20 -20.99 -7.09 2.66
C SER A 20 -19.67 -7.58 3.26
N HIS A 21 -18.90 -6.67 3.85
CA HIS A 21 -17.61 -6.94 4.48
C HIS A 21 -17.70 -6.64 5.97
N LEU A 22 -17.61 -7.67 6.81
CA LEU A 22 -17.57 -7.50 8.26
C LEU A 22 -16.33 -6.70 8.67
N VAL A 23 -16.51 -5.73 9.56
CA VAL A 23 -15.44 -4.86 10.05
C VAL A 23 -15.29 -5.05 11.55
N HIS A 24 -14.03 -5.04 11.98
CA HIS A 24 -13.66 -4.97 13.38
C HIS A 24 -12.80 -3.71 13.56
N ALA A 25 -13.13 -2.88 14.54
CA ALA A 25 -12.37 -1.68 14.87
C ALA A 25 -12.25 -1.54 16.38
N ALA A 26 -11.12 -1.00 16.86
CA ALA A 26 -10.91 -0.65 18.25
C ALA A 26 -10.19 0.69 18.30
N VAL A 27 -10.62 1.57 19.21
CA VAL A 27 -10.01 2.87 19.50
C VAL A 27 -9.70 2.90 20.97
N VAL A 28 -8.45 3.21 21.31
CA VAL A 28 -7.97 3.30 22.69
C VAL A 28 -7.43 4.70 22.98
N ASP A 29 -7.38 5.09 24.24
CA ASP A 29 -6.63 6.26 24.70
C ASP A 29 -5.14 5.92 24.94
N GLU A 30 -4.36 6.90 25.39
CA GLU A 30 -2.94 6.78 25.70
C GLU A 30 -2.62 5.75 26.80
N THR A 31 -3.62 5.38 27.61
CA THR A 31 -3.48 4.37 28.67
C THR A 31 -3.84 2.96 28.19
N GLY A 32 -4.28 2.81 26.94
CA GLY A 32 -4.76 1.55 26.37
C GLY A 32 -6.22 1.24 26.73
N LYS A 33 -6.95 2.18 27.34
CA LYS A 33 -8.37 2.00 27.66
C LYS A 33 -9.20 2.12 26.39
N LEU A 34 -10.06 1.12 26.15
CA LEU A 34 -10.96 1.08 25.01
C LEU A 34 -12.02 2.20 25.10
N LEU A 35 -11.98 3.13 24.15
CA LEU A 35 -12.91 4.25 24.02
C LEU A 35 -14.10 3.92 23.10
N PHE A 36 -13.84 3.18 22.01
CA PHE A 36 -14.83 2.84 21.00
C PHE A 36 -14.45 1.55 20.28
N TYR A 37 -15.44 0.79 19.82
CA TYR A 37 -15.20 -0.38 18.98
C TYR A 37 -16.39 -0.68 18.07
N VAL A 38 -16.09 -1.43 17.01
CA VAL A 38 -17.05 -2.04 16.07
C VAL A 38 -16.71 -3.53 15.99
N GLY A 39 -17.71 -4.41 16.06
CA GLY A 39 -17.52 -5.85 16.10
C GLY A 39 -16.78 -6.33 17.35
N ASN A 40 -15.87 -7.30 17.20
CA ASN A 40 -15.05 -7.85 18.29
C ASN A 40 -13.66 -7.15 18.42
N PRO A 41 -13.43 -6.29 19.43
CA PRO A 41 -12.14 -5.64 19.67
C PRO A 41 -11.07 -6.58 20.24
N SER A 42 -11.49 -7.72 20.79
CA SER A 42 -10.60 -8.78 21.30
C SER A 42 -10.27 -9.84 20.24
N ARG A 43 -10.63 -9.59 18.98
CA ARG A 43 -10.33 -10.52 17.88
C ARG A 43 -8.83 -10.60 17.66
N VAL A 44 -8.26 -11.79 17.86
CA VAL A 44 -6.86 -12.08 17.50
C VAL A 44 -6.67 -11.83 16.02
N THR A 45 -5.75 -10.92 15.70
CA THR A 45 -5.51 -10.44 14.35
C THR A 45 -4.01 -10.46 14.08
N LEU A 46 -3.61 -11.14 13.00
CA LEU A 46 -2.24 -11.08 12.52
C LEU A 46 -1.95 -9.65 12.07
N ILE A 47 -1.03 -8.97 12.76
CA ILE A 47 -0.75 -7.55 12.54
C ILE A 47 -0.09 -7.32 11.17
N ARG A 48 0.67 -8.33 10.70
CA ARG A 48 1.41 -8.29 9.44
C ARG A 48 2.31 -7.05 9.38
N SER A 49 2.31 -6.33 8.26
CA SER A 49 3.17 -5.17 8.04
C SER A 49 2.95 -4.02 9.02
N ALA A 50 1.82 -3.95 9.74
CA ALA A 50 1.63 -2.95 10.78
C ALA A 50 2.51 -3.18 12.02
N ALA A 51 3.23 -4.31 12.12
CA ALA A 51 4.17 -4.58 13.21
C ALA A 51 5.57 -3.96 12.97
N LYS A 52 5.79 -3.38 11.78
CA LYS A 52 7.08 -2.82 11.38
C LYS A 52 7.65 -1.77 12.35
N PRO A 53 6.86 -0.84 12.93
CA PRO A 53 7.39 0.09 13.92
C PRO A 53 7.95 -0.59 15.18
N ALA A 54 7.28 -1.62 15.70
CA ALA A 54 7.79 -2.41 16.83
C ALA A 54 9.06 -3.20 16.44
N GLN A 55 9.10 -3.73 15.22
CA GLN A 55 10.28 -4.38 14.65
C GLN A 55 11.46 -3.40 14.49
N ALA A 56 11.20 -2.17 14.05
CA ALA A 56 12.19 -1.12 13.91
C ALA A 56 12.71 -0.64 15.26
N LEU A 57 11.86 -0.57 16.30
CA LEU A 57 12.29 -0.30 17.66
C LEU A 57 13.27 -1.37 18.16
N ALA A 58 12.96 -2.67 17.96
CA ALA A 58 13.86 -3.75 18.31
C ALA A 58 15.22 -3.67 17.58
N ILE A 59 15.24 -3.18 16.33
CA ILE A 59 16.48 -2.92 15.58
C ILE A 59 17.24 -1.73 16.19
N ALA A 60 16.54 -0.63 16.50
CA ALA A 60 17.14 0.56 17.10
C ALA A 60 17.83 0.25 18.44
N GLU A 61 17.20 -0.55 19.30
CA GLU A 61 17.75 -0.96 20.59
C GLU A 61 19.04 -1.80 20.50
N THR A 62 19.36 -2.35 19.33
CA THR A 62 20.65 -3.01 19.12
C THR A 62 21.81 -2.03 18.92
N GLY A 63 21.54 -0.74 18.75
CA GLY A 63 22.51 0.27 18.34
C GLY A 63 22.88 0.19 16.85
N ALA A 64 22.10 -0.54 16.04
CA ALA A 64 22.37 -0.69 14.61
C ALA A 64 22.23 0.62 13.83
N LEU A 65 21.35 1.52 14.26
CA LEU A 65 21.14 2.79 13.57
C LEU A 65 22.40 3.64 13.61
N GLU A 66 22.98 3.80 14.79
CA GLU A 66 24.21 4.57 15.00
C GLU A 66 25.41 3.85 14.39
N LYS A 67 25.52 2.53 14.61
CA LYS A 67 26.66 1.72 14.14
C LYS A 67 26.85 1.75 12.63
N TYR A 68 25.76 1.76 11.86
CA TYR A 68 25.81 1.75 10.40
C TYR A 68 25.41 3.09 9.77
N GLY A 69 25.19 4.14 10.58
CA GLY A 69 24.85 5.47 10.08
C GLY A 69 23.50 5.51 9.35
N PHE A 70 22.50 4.80 9.87
CA PHE A 70 21.13 4.92 9.36
C PHE A 70 20.51 6.25 9.80
N GLU A 71 19.86 6.91 8.85
CA GLU A 71 19.21 8.19 9.04
C GLU A 71 17.70 8.02 9.27
N ALA A 72 17.01 9.11 9.60
CA ALA A 72 15.54 9.11 9.77
C ALA A 72 14.79 8.56 8.55
N ALA A 73 15.28 8.80 7.33
CA ALA A 73 14.70 8.26 6.10
C ALA A 73 14.89 6.74 5.98
N ASP A 74 16.00 6.20 6.49
CA ASP A 74 16.26 4.76 6.50
C ASP A 74 15.34 4.07 7.51
N LEU A 75 15.21 4.65 8.71
CA LEU A 75 14.28 4.19 9.73
C LEU A 75 12.82 4.23 9.25
N ALA A 76 12.43 5.30 8.55
CA ALA A 76 11.11 5.41 7.93
C ALA A 76 10.86 4.26 6.93
N LEU A 77 11.87 3.87 6.14
CA LEU A 77 11.76 2.74 5.22
C LEU A 77 11.70 1.38 5.94
N MET A 78 12.37 1.23 7.09
CA MET A 78 12.20 0.04 7.96
C MET A 78 10.77 -0.07 8.49
N CYS A 79 10.14 1.05 8.81
CA CYS A 79 8.76 1.14 9.31
C CYS A 79 7.69 1.01 8.22
N ALA A 80 8.04 1.15 6.94
CA ALA A 80 7.08 1.26 5.84
C ALA A 80 6.96 0.00 4.97
N SER A 81 5.94 0.00 4.10
CA SER A 81 5.83 -0.95 2.98
C SER A 81 5.93 -0.17 1.68
N HIS A 82 7.03 -0.30 0.93
CA HIS A 82 7.22 0.52 -0.27
C HIS A 82 6.63 -0.11 -1.54
N ASN A 83 6.30 0.74 -2.50
CA ASN A 83 5.80 0.34 -3.82
C ASN A 83 6.92 0.13 -4.85
N SER A 84 8.19 0.11 -4.43
CA SER A 84 9.32 -0.18 -5.33
C SER A 84 9.48 0.87 -6.43
N GLU A 85 8.94 2.07 -6.19
CA GLU A 85 9.24 3.26 -6.97
C GLU A 85 10.75 3.56 -6.90
N PRO A 86 11.34 4.22 -7.92
CA PRO A 86 12.79 4.44 -8.00
C PRO A 86 13.42 4.99 -6.72
N LYS A 87 12.80 6.01 -6.09
CA LYS A 87 13.26 6.59 -4.83
C LYS A 87 13.33 5.59 -3.67
N HIS A 88 12.43 4.60 -3.63
CA HIS A 88 12.38 3.59 -2.58
C HIS A 88 13.48 2.55 -2.80
N LEU A 89 13.68 2.13 -4.05
CA LEU A 89 14.73 1.18 -4.41
C LEU A 89 16.12 1.79 -4.19
N GLU A 90 16.32 3.04 -4.60
CA GLU A 90 17.58 3.77 -4.36
C GLU A 90 17.91 3.84 -2.87
N ARG A 91 16.92 4.18 -2.03
CA ARG A 91 17.08 4.22 -0.58
C ARG A 91 17.36 2.83 0.02
N ALA A 92 16.64 1.79 -0.40
CA ALA A 92 16.87 0.43 0.06
C ALA A 92 18.28 -0.08 -0.32
N LEU A 93 18.74 0.19 -1.54
CA LEU A 93 20.09 -0.15 -1.99
C LEU A 93 21.15 0.62 -1.19
N ALA A 94 20.93 1.91 -0.93
CA ALA A 94 21.82 2.71 -0.09
C ALA A 94 21.88 2.16 1.35
N MET A 95 20.76 1.73 1.92
CA MET A 95 20.73 1.09 3.24
C MET A 95 21.50 -0.24 3.23
N LEU A 96 21.32 -1.08 2.21
CA LEU A 96 22.02 -2.35 2.09
C LEU A 96 23.54 -2.14 1.99
N ALA A 97 23.98 -1.13 1.25
CA ALA A 97 25.40 -0.80 1.11
C ALA A 97 26.08 -0.32 2.41
N LYS A 98 25.31 0.14 3.41
CA LYS A 98 25.82 0.57 4.73
C LYS A 98 26.16 -0.61 5.65
N ILE A 99 25.65 -1.79 5.35
CA ILE A 99 25.83 -2.98 6.18
C ILE A 99 26.66 -4.03 5.44
N PRO A 100 27.40 -4.91 6.15
CA PRO A 100 28.19 -5.93 5.48
C PRO A 100 27.31 -7.10 5.02
N ALA A 101 26.32 -6.86 4.15
CA ALA A 101 25.40 -7.87 3.63
C ALA A 101 25.12 -7.62 2.15
N GLU A 102 24.60 -8.63 1.47
CA GLU A 102 24.27 -8.57 0.04
C GLU A 102 22.78 -8.83 -0.19
N GLU A 103 22.31 -8.57 -1.40
CA GLU A 103 20.90 -8.79 -1.73
C GLU A 103 20.48 -10.25 -1.58
N ALA A 104 21.43 -11.18 -1.79
CA ALA A 104 21.22 -12.62 -1.60
C ALA A 104 20.90 -13.01 -0.14
N ASP A 105 21.24 -12.16 0.83
CA ASP A 105 20.88 -12.35 2.24
C ASP A 105 19.41 -11.98 2.50
N LEU A 106 18.72 -11.29 1.57
CA LEU A 106 17.31 -10.95 1.73
C LEU A 106 16.43 -12.19 1.60
N ARG A 107 15.66 -12.47 2.65
CA ARG A 107 14.77 -13.64 2.76
C ARG A 107 13.34 -13.35 2.35
N CYS A 108 13.07 -12.13 1.87
CA CYS A 108 11.75 -11.70 1.44
C CYS A 108 11.38 -12.13 0.01
N GLY A 109 12.38 -12.40 -0.85
CA GLY A 109 12.16 -12.72 -2.27
C GLY A 109 11.56 -11.55 -3.07
N GLY A 110 11.55 -11.67 -4.40
CA GLY A 110 10.91 -10.68 -5.27
C GLY A 110 9.40 -10.83 -5.34
N HIS A 111 8.67 -9.71 -5.41
CA HIS A 111 7.23 -9.72 -5.70
C HIS A 111 6.84 -8.54 -6.60
N PRO A 112 5.68 -8.63 -7.30
CA PRO A 112 5.14 -7.50 -8.07
C PRO A 112 4.88 -6.29 -7.17
N SER A 113 5.16 -5.08 -7.66
CA SER A 113 4.81 -3.85 -6.95
C SER A 113 3.30 -3.78 -6.68
N ILE A 114 2.91 -3.10 -5.60
CA ILE A 114 1.49 -2.75 -5.38
C ILE A 114 1.07 -1.64 -6.36
N ALA A 115 2.00 -0.81 -6.82
CA ALA A 115 1.75 0.24 -7.81
C ALA A 115 1.67 -0.37 -9.24
N PRO A 116 0.53 -0.27 -9.93
CA PRO A 116 0.37 -0.84 -11.27
C PRO A 116 1.33 -0.24 -12.30
N SER A 117 1.66 1.05 -12.19
CA SER A 117 2.60 1.74 -13.08
C SER A 117 3.99 1.12 -13.06
N VAL A 118 4.51 0.83 -11.86
CA VAL A 118 5.82 0.19 -11.68
C VAL A 118 5.86 -1.19 -12.34
N ASN A 119 4.80 -2.00 -12.16
CA ASN A 119 4.72 -3.31 -12.80
C ASN A 119 4.68 -3.22 -14.33
N GLN A 120 3.95 -2.24 -14.89
CA GLN A 120 3.88 -2.05 -16.34
C GLN A 120 5.26 -1.71 -16.90
N ASP A 121 6.02 -0.86 -16.23
CA ASP A 121 7.37 -0.50 -16.65
C ASP A 121 8.33 -1.69 -16.56
N TRP A 122 8.24 -2.50 -15.49
CA TRP A 122 9.00 -3.74 -15.38
C TRP A 122 8.67 -4.74 -16.49
N ILE A 123 7.39 -4.91 -16.83
CA ILE A 123 6.96 -5.79 -17.92
C ILE A 123 7.52 -5.31 -19.27
N ARG A 124 7.42 -4.00 -19.57
CA ARG A 124 7.98 -3.42 -20.79
C ARG A 124 9.49 -3.60 -20.90
N ALA A 125 10.19 -3.53 -19.77
CA ALA A 125 11.63 -3.71 -19.69
C ALA A 125 12.08 -5.18 -19.63
N GLY A 126 11.15 -6.15 -19.53
CA GLY A 126 11.48 -7.55 -19.28
C GLY A 126 12.18 -7.77 -17.93
N PHE A 127 11.95 -6.89 -16.96
CA PHE A 127 12.58 -6.91 -15.65
C PHE A 127 11.84 -7.85 -14.69
N SER A 128 12.60 -8.75 -14.03
CA SER A 128 12.09 -9.63 -12.98
C SER A 128 12.44 -9.04 -11.61
N PRO A 129 11.45 -8.77 -10.73
CA PRO A 129 11.72 -8.20 -9.41
C PRO A 129 12.54 -9.15 -8.53
N THR A 130 13.48 -8.58 -7.79
CA THR A 130 14.38 -9.27 -6.87
C THR A 130 14.04 -8.95 -5.41
N GLY A 131 14.82 -9.42 -4.44
CA GLY A 131 14.57 -9.21 -3.00
C GLY A 131 14.48 -7.73 -2.61
N ILE A 132 15.28 -6.86 -3.24
CA ILE A 132 15.22 -5.42 -3.00
C ILE A 132 13.89 -4.79 -3.45
N CYS A 133 13.23 -5.42 -4.43
CA CYS A 133 11.94 -4.97 -4.95
C CYS A 133 10.76 -5.38 -4.06
N ASN A 134 11.00 -6.15 -2.98
CA ASN A 134 9.99 -6.49 -2.01
C ASN A 134 9.61 -5.28 -1.15
N ASN A 135 8.32 -5.06 -0.91
CA ASN A 135 7.81 -3.97 -0.08
C ASN A 135 8.33 -4.02 1.37
N CYS A 136 8.83 -5.16 1.83
CA CYS A 136 9.44 -5.33 3.14
C CYS A 136 10.98 -5.24 3.12
N SER A 137 11.63 -4.98 1.99
CA SER A 137 13.09 -5.02 1.89
C SER A 137 13.78 -4.12 2.92
N GLY A 138 13.27 -2.91 3.17
CA GLY A 138 13.78 -1.98 4.18
C GLY A 138 13.81 -2.60 5.60
N LYS A 139 12.73 -3.27 6.00
CA LYS A 139 12.68 -4.02 7.26
C LYS A 139 13.71 -5.16 7.29
N HIS A 140 13.87 -5.91 6.20
CA HIS A 140 14.84 -7.01 6.15
C HIS A 140 16.28 -6.51 6.29
N ILE A 141 16.62 -5.42 5.60
CA ILE A 141 17.93 -4.76 5.75
C ILE A 141 18.14 -4.33 7.20
N GLY A 142 17.13 -3.73 7.83
CA GLY A 142 17.16 -3.38 9.25
C GLY A 142 17.36 -4.60 10.16
N MET A 143 16.67 -5.72 9.92
CA MET A 143 16.83 -6.95 10.70
C MET A 143 18.23 -7.55 10.58
N ILE A 144 18.80 -7.56 9.37
CA ILE A 144 20.18 -8.00 9.13
C ILE A 144 21.15 -7.08 9.88
N ALA A 145 20.94 -5.77 9.83
CA ALA A 145 21.75 -4.80 10.54
C ALA A 145 21.70 -5.04 12.07
N GLY A 146 20.50 -5.21 12.62
CA GLY A 146 20.28 -5.51 14.04
C GLY A 146 20.93 -6.82 14.46
N ALA A 147 20.78 -7.89 13.66
CA ALA A 147 21.45 -9.16 13.88
C ALA A 147 22.98 -9.01 13.94
N LYS A 148 23.58 -8.27 13.00
CA LYS A 148 25.02 -8.01 13.01
C LYS A 148 25.47 -7.09 14.14
N ALA A 149 24.63 -6.14 14.57
CA ALA A 149 24.94 -5.26 15.69
C ALA A 149 25.15 -6.06 16.98
N ILE A 150 24.35 -7.12 17.20
CA ILE A 150 24.44 -8.03 18.34
C ILE A 150 25.36 -9.25 18.11
N GLY A 151 26.08 -9.30 17.00
CA GLY A 151 26.99 -10.41 16.68
C GLY A 151 26.30 -11.73 16.31
N ALA A 152 25.03 -11.71 15.92
CA ALA A 152 24.28 -12.88 15.47
C ALA A 152 24.44 -13.13 13.95
N SER A 153 23.99 -14.31 13.52
CA SER A 153 24.00 -14.74 12.11
C SER A 153 23.07 -13.88 11.24
N VAL A 154 23.35 -13.83 9.94
CA VAL A 154 22.50 -13.18 8.94
C VAL A 154 21.80 -14.16 8.01
N VAL A 155 22.06 -15.46 8.14
CA VAL A 155 21.50 -16.47 7.25
C VAL A 155 20.03 -16.74 7.58
N ASP A 156 19.74 -16.72 8.87
CA ASP A 156 18.54 -17.22 9.53
C ASP A 156 17.85 -16.13 10.39
N TYR A 157 18.13 -14.84 10.16
CA TYR A 157 17.50 -13.75 10.91
C TYR A 157 15.96 -13.73 10.85
N HIS A 158 15.39 -14.42 9.86
CA HIS A 158 13.96 -14.54 9.63
C HIS A 158 13.32 -15.68 10.43
N GLU A 159 14.11 -16.52 11.10
CA GLU A 159 13.61 -17.62 11.91
C GLU A 159 13.23 -17.13 13.32
N MET A 160 12.13 -17.64 13.86
CA MET A 160 11.63 -17.19 15.16
C MET A 160 12.63 -17.43 16.30
N SER A 161 13.45 -18.47 16.21
CA SER A 161 14.51 -18.79 17.19
C SER A 161 15.69 -17.81 17.13
N HIS A 162 15.81 -17.01 16.09
CA HIS A 162 16.94 -16.12 15.91
C HIS A 162 16.97 -15.02 16.99
N PRO A 163 18.16 -14.64 17.52
CA PRO A 163 18.27 -13.63 18.57
C PRO A 163 17.57 -12.30 18.26
N ILE A 164 17.57 -11.85 17.00
CA ILE A 164 16.86 -10.62 16.61
C ILE A 164 15.33 -10.77 16.70
N GLN A 165 14.78 -11.94 16.35
CA GLN A 165 13.34 -12.20 16.44
C GLN A 165 12.90 -12.36 17.90
N GLN A 166 13.76 -12.90 18.76
CA GLN A 166 13.52 -12.91 20.21
C GLN A 166 13.45 -11.50 20.79
N ARG A 167 14.30 -10.57 20.33
CA ARG A 167 14.20 -9.14 20.70
C ARG A 167 12.91 -8.51 20.19
N VAL A 168 12.53 -8.77 18.93
CA VAL A 168 11.24 -8.32 18.39
C VAL A 168 10.09 -8.84 19.24
N LYS A 169 10.14 -10.10 19.66
CA LYS A 169 9.14 -10.70 20.55
C LYS A 169 9.05 -9.92 21.87
N THR A 170 10.18 -9.66 22.53
CA THR A 170 10.21 -8.87 23.77
C THR A 170 9.64 -7.46 23.57
N VAL A 171 10.00 -6.77 22.49
CA VAL A 171 9.47 -5.42 22.21
C VAL A 171 7.96 -5.45 21.99
N VAL A 172 7.43 -6.47 21.29
CA VAL A 172 5.98 -6.61 21.07
C VAL A 172 5.26 -6.90 22.40
N GLU A 173 5.83 -7.74 23.26
CA GLU A 173 5.30 -8.00 24.62
C GLU A 173 5.25 -6.71 25.44
N GLU A 174 6.35 -5.96 25.48
CA GLU A 174 6.45 -4.69 26.21
C GLU A 174 5.44 -3.65 25.71
N LEU A 175 5.33 -3.44 24.39
CA LEU A 175 4.44 -2.44 23.80
C LEU A 175 2.96 -2.82 23.89
N SER A 176 2.64 -4.12 23.86
CA SER A 176 1.26 -4.59 23.98
C SER A 176 0.79 -4.76 25.42
N GLY A 177 1.72 -4.87 26.38
CA GLY A 177 1.42 -5.23 27.76
C GLY A 177 0.91 -6.67 27.92
N LEU A 178 1.16 -7.54 26.94
CA LEU A 178 0.72 -8.93 26.94
C LEU A 178 1.88 -9.88 27.23
N ASP A 179 1.58 -10.96 27.97
CA ASP A 179 2.53 -12.04 28.21
C ASP A 179 2.75 -12.89 26.94
N SER A 180 3.91 -13.58 26.87
CA SER A 180 4.29 -14.43 25.74
C SER A 180 3.21 -15.42 25.29
N GLU A 181 2.44 -15.99 26.22
CA GLU A 181 1.40 -17.00 25.92
C GLU A 181 0.16 -16.39 25.26
N SER A 182 -0.02 -15.08 25.38
CA SER A 182 -1.16 -14.33 24.81
C SER A 182 -0.89 -13.85 23.38
N ILE A 183 0.35 -13.95 22.89
CA ILE A 183 0.74 -13.51 21.55
C ILE A 183 1.02 -14.74 20.68
N GLN A 184 0.23 -14.88 19.62
CA GLN A 184 0.47 -15.90 18.60
C GLN A 184 1.44 -15.38 17.55
N TRP A 185 2.13 -16.28 16.86
CA TRP A 185 3.08 -15.92 15.81
C TRP A 185 2.79 -16.73 14.55
N GLY A 186 2.75 -16.04 13.41
CA GLY A 186 2.61 -16.65 12.09
C GLY A 186 3.69 -16.15 11.14
N ILE A 187 4.01 -16.92 10.11
CA ILE A 187 4.92 -16.47 9.04
C ILE A 187 4.16 -15.54 8.10
N ASP A 188 4.64 -14.31 7.93
CA ASP A 188 4.07 -13.33 7.00
C ASP A 188 4.60 -13.58 5.57
N GLY A 189 3.98 -12.93 4.57
CA GLY A 189 4.34 -13.08 3.15
C GLY A 189 5.74 -12.61 2.78
N CYS A 190 6.45 -11.95 3.69
CA CYS A 190 7.87 -11.61 3.56
C CYS A 190 8.82 -12.66 4.19
N ASN A 191 8.28 -13.81 4.60
CA ASN A 191 9.01 -14.92 5.21
C ASN A 191 9.58 -14.62 6.61
N MET A 192 9.03 -13.64 7.34
CA MET A 192 9.40 -13.35 8.74
C MET A 192 8.23 -13.53 9.69
N PRO A 193 8.48 -13.77 10.99
CA PRO A 193 7.43 -13.93 11.99
C PRO A 193 6.69 -12.61 12.18
N ALA A 194 5.36 -12.69 12.23
CA ALA A 194 4.48 -11.58 12.54
C ALA A 194 3.62 -11.94 13.76
N PRO A 195 3.48 -11.01 14.72
CA PRO A 195 2.64 -11.22 15.88
C PRO A 195 1.15 -11.17 15.51
N ALA A 196 0.38 -11.98 16.19
CA ALA A 196 -1.07 -12.01 16.19
C ALA A 196 -1.55 -11.82 17.64
N LEU A 197 -2.29 -10.74 17.85
CA LEU A 197 -2.80 -10.32 19.16
C LEU A 197 -4.16 -9.64 19.00
N PRO A 198 -4.92 -9.40 20.08
CA PRO A 198 -6.23 -8.79 19.98
C PRO A 198 -6.16 -7.36 19.42
N LEU A 199 -7.18 -6.95 18.66
CA LEU A 199 -7.17 -5.67 17.92
C LEU A 199 -6.99 -4.45 18.84
N LYS A 200 -7.60 -4.45 20.02
CA LYS A 200 -7.41 -3.40 21.02
C LYS A 200 -5.95 -3.25 21.47
N ASP A 201 -5.21 -4.35 21.58
CA ASP A 201 -3.83 -4.33 22.07
C ASP A 201 -2.88 -3.88 20.95
N LEU A 202 -3.22 -4.14 19.68
CA LEU A 202 -2.57 -3.50 18.53
C LEU A 202 -2.77 -1.98 18.57
N ALA A 203 -3.98 -1.52 18.90
CA ALA A 203 -4.24 -0.09 19.04
C ALA A 203 -3.40 0.52 20.18
N SER A 204 -3.23 -0.20 21.29
CA SER A 204 -2.35 0.23 22.41
C SER A 204 -0.88 0.37 22.00
N ILE A 205 -0.35 -0.52 21.15
CA ILE A 205 1.01 -0.38 20.60
C ILE A 205 1.16 0.96 19.86
N TYR A 206 0.20 1.32 19.03
CA TYR A 206 0.25 2.58 18.28
C TYR A 206 0.00 3.81 19.16
N ALA A 207 -0.82 3.68 20.22
CA ALA A 207 -0.98 4.72 21.23
C ALA A 207 0.36 5.01 21.93
N CYS A 208 1.14 3.98 22.26
CA CYS A 208 2.48 4.16 22.84
C CYS A 208 3.41 4.96 21.92
N PHE A 209 3.43 4.65 20.62
CA PHE A 209 4.24 5.42 19.66
C PHE A 209 3.77 6.87 19.53
N ALA A 210 2.45 7.12 19.54
CA ALA A 210 1.90 8.46 19.49
C ALA A 210 2.29 9.28 20.74
N THR A 211 2.15 8.68 21.93
CA THR A 211 2.56 9.32 23.20
C THR A 211 4.05 9.64 23.20
N ALA A 212 4.90 8.70 22.78
CA ALA A 212 6.35 8.92 22.69
C ALA A 212 6.71 10.07 21.73
N ALA A 213 5.99 10.19 20.61
CA ALA A 213 6.19 11.29 19.66
C ALA A 213 5.79 12.66 20.27
N ASP A 214 4.69 12.71 21.02
CA ASP A 214 4.24 13.93 21.70
C ASP A 214 5.22 14.34 22.82
N GLU A 215 5.75 13.39 23.59
CA GLU A 215 6.78 13.65 24.62
C GLU A 215 8.08 14.18 24.01
N ALA A 216 8.52 13.59 22.88
CA ALA A 216 9.69 14.06 22.15
C ALA A 216 9.49 15.50 21.63
N ALA A 217 8.31 15.82 21.11
CA ALA A 217 7.96 17.17 20.65
C ALA A 217 7.90 18.19 21.81
N ALA A 218 7.53 17.75 23.01
CA ALA A 218 7.52 18.56 24.22
C ALA A 218 8.93 18.83 24.82
N GLY A 219 9.98 18.23 24.26
CA GLY A 219 11.35 18.43 24.72
C GLY A 219 11.72 17.64 25.97
N ASN A 220 11.02 16.54 26.26
CA ASN A 220 11.30 15.63 27.37
C ASN A 220 11.88 14.28 26.86
N PRO A 221 13.11 14.24 26.30
CA PRO A 221 13.65 13.04 25.67
C PRO A 221 14.09 11.94 26.65
N GLU A 222 14.07 12.16 27.97
CA GLU A 222 14.60 11.22 28.97
C GLU A 222 13.54 10.31 29.63
N SER A 223 12.23 10.45 29.34
CA SER A 223 11.18 9.59 29.94
C SER A 223 10.94 8.27 29.21
N THR A 224 11.74 7.91 28.21
CA THR A 224 11.37 6.93 27.17
C THR A 224 11.50 5.47 27.60
N ARG A 225 10.80 5.11 28.67
CA ARG A 225 10.15 3.81 28.82
C ARG A 225 8.81 4.11 29.48
N ILE A 226 7.74 4.12 28.69
CA ILE A 226 6.38 4.16 29.25
C ILE A 226 6.25 2.85 30.03
N GLU A 227 6.37 2.92 31.37
CA GLU A 227 5.87 1.87 32.24
C GLU A 227 4.35 1.82 31.99
N LEU A 228 3.93 0.94 31.07
CA LEU A 228 2.55 0.46 31.03
C LEU A 228 2.31 -0.24 32.37
N SER A 229 1.86 0.53 33.37
CA SER A 229 1.46 0.00 34.66
C SER A 229 0.19 -0.81 34.46
N SER A 230 0.33 -2.07 34.07
CA SER A 230 -0.73 -3.04 34.23
C SER A 230 -0.95 -3.19 35.74
N SER A 231 -2.10 -2.71 36.20
CA SER A 231 -2.65 -3.11 37.49
C SER A 231 -3.02 -4.60 37.39
N SER A 232 -2.03 -5.48 37.45
CA SER A 232 -2.16 -6.94 37.50
C SER A 232 -0.80 -7.54 37.85
N THR A 233 -0.65 -7.91 39.11
CA THR A 233 0.44 -8.70 39.69
C THR A 233 0.98 -9.76 38.71
N THR A 234 2.23 -9.65 38.22
CA THR A 234 3.18 -10.77 37.99
C THR A 234 4.59 -10.24 37.68
N THR A 235 5.52 -10.63 38.56
CA THR A 235 6.98 -10.83 38.45
C THR A 235 7.86 -9.85 37.64
N ARG A 236 8.57 -8.99 38.38
CA ARG A 236 9.72 -8.17 37.96
C ARG A 236 10.85 -9.02 37.35
N TYR A 237 11.27 -8.70 36.13
CA TYR A 237 12.66 -8.90 35.70
C TYR A 237 13.39 -7.56 35.81
N GLN A 238 14.23 -7.46 36.83
CA GLN A 238 14.86 -6.23 37.28
C GLN A 238 16.23 -6.08 36.61
N TYR A 239 16.33 -5.22 35.57
CA TYR A 239 17.62 -4.66 35.16
C TYR A 239 17.91 -3.39 35.98
N PRO A 240 19.18 -3.14 36.36
CA PRO A 240 19.51 -2.14 37.37
C PRO A 240 19.46 -0.72 36.80
N ALA A 241 18.36 0.00 37.06
CA ALA A 241 18.34 1.46 36.98
C ALA A 241 18.88 2.03 38.31
N LYS A 242 19.94 2.85 38.21
CA LYS A 242 20.45 3.63 39.34
C LYS A 242 19.38 4.61 39.81
N THR A 243 19.15 4.53 41.11
CA THR A 243 18.43 5.40 42.04
C THR A 243 18.14 6.83 41.57
N LEU A 244 16.87 7.25 41.65
CA LEU A 244 16.45 8.49 42.32
C LEU A 244 14.93 8.45 42.63
N ARG A 245 14.59 8.59 43.91
CA ARG A 245 13.23 8.78 44.43
C ARG A 245 12.87 10.26 44.42
N SER A 246 11.60 10.58 44.14
CA SER A 246 10.78 11.59 44.84
C SER A 246 9.48 11.82 44.06
N SER A 247 8.37 11.19 44.45
CA SER A 247 7.16 11.86 45.01
C SER A 247 6.76 13.18 44.35
N THR A 248 5.54 13.26 43.77
CA THR A 248 4.37 13.98 44.35
C THR A 248 3.27 14.21 43.28
N THR A 249 2.01 14.00 43.71
CA THR A 249 0.71 14.49 43.19
C THR A 249 0.20 14.09 41.81
N ALA A 250 -0.81 13.23 41.84
CA ALA A 250 -1.84 13.11 40.82
C ALA A 250 -2.50 14.46 40.52
N ASN A 251 -2.73 14.76 39.24
CA ASN A 251 -3.61 15.83 38.81
C ASN A 251 -4.51 15.38 37.65
N MET A 252 -5.72 15.94 37.68
CA MET A 252 -6.92 15.61 36.92
C MET A 252 -6.71 15.45 35.41
N VAL A 253 -7.21 14.34 34.87
CA VAL A 253 -7.41 14.13 33.43
C VAL A 253 -8.49 15.10 32.94
N SER A 254 -8.05 16.16 32.28
CA SER A 254 -8.92 17.02 31.47
C SER A 254 -9.44 16.21 30.28
N ASN A 255 -10.74 16.32 29.96
CA ASN A 255 -11.36 15.79 28.74
C ASN A 255 -10.80 16.53 27.51
N LYS A 256 -9.53 16.31 27.19
CA LYS A 256 -8.90 16.78 25.97
C LYS A 256 -9.39 15.87 24.84
N ASP A 257 -9.95 16.45 23.79
CA ASP A 257 -10.23 15.71 22.57
C ASP A 257 -8.90 15.23 21.98
N MET A 258 -8.67 13.92 22.02
CA MET A 258 -7.42 13.27 21.57
C MET A 258 -7.36 13.16 20.04
N ARG A 259 -8.41 13.57 19.31
CA ARG A 259 -8.39 13.59 17.85
C ARG A 259 -7.42 14.66 17.37
N ARG A 260 -6.52 14.29 16.46
CA ARG A 260 -5.54 15.18 15.81
C ARG A 260 -6.04 15.61 14.44
N PRO A 261 -6.84 16.70 14.33
CA PRO A 261 -7.43 17.12 13.05
C PRO A 261 -6.38 17.48 12.00
N ASP A 262 -5.16 17.82 12.43
CA ASP A 262 -3.98 18.05 11.61
C ASP A 262 -3.48 16.80 10.86
N LEU A 263 -3.78 15.61 11.36
CA LEU A 263 -3.33 14.32 10.79
C LEU A 263 -4.44 13.58 10.03
N ILE A 264 -5.66 14.09 10.04
CA ILE A 264 -6.79 13.50 9.33
C ILE A 264 -6.63 13.81 7.83
N ILE A 265 -6.22 12.81 7.05
CA ILE A 265 -6.25 12.89 5.59
C ILE A 265 -7.70 12.60 5.14
N PRO A 266 -8.42 13.59 4.59
CA PRO A 266 -9.79 13.36 4.15
C PRO A 266 -9.81 12.33 3.01
N TYR A 267 -10.76 11.39 3.08
CA TYR A 267 -10.97 10.40 2.03
C TYR A 267 -11.17 11.10 0.69
N GLN A 268 -10.22 10.91 -0.23
CA GLN A 268 -10.36 11.36 -1.60
C GLN A 268 -11.00 10.25 -2.40
N ALA A 269 -12.26 10.44 -2.80
CA ALA A 269 -12.90 9.54 -3.75
C ALA A 269 -12.02 9.45 -5.00
N PRO A 270 -11.77 8.24 -5.55
CA PRO A 270 -11.02 8.11 -6.79
C PRO A 270 -11.69 8.95 -7.87
N LYS A 271 -10.90 9.78 -8.56
CA LYS A 271 -11.41 10.51 -9.73
C LYS A 271 -11.90 9.47 -10.73
N ASN A 272 -13.15 9.60 -11.19
CA ASN A 272 -13.64 8.83 -12.33
C ASN A 272 -12.61 8.93 -13.45
N SER A 273 -12.14 7.78 -13.97
CA SER A 273 -11.03 7.72 -14.89
C SER A 273 -11.35 8.51 -16.17
N ALA A 274 -10.68 9.66 -16.31
CA ALA A 274 -10.66 10.42 -17.56
C ALA A 274 -10.16 9.58 -18.75
N ASP A 275 -9.36 8.54 -18.47
CA ASP A 275 -8.79 7.63 -19.47
C ASP A 275 -9.84 6.94 -20.37
N GLN A 276 -11.04 6.61 -19.87
CA GLN A 276 -12.08 6.01 -20.74
C GLN A 276 -12.67 7.03 -21.73
N ALA A 277 -12.76 8.30 -21.33
CA ALA A 277 -13.23 9.37 -22.21
C ALA A 277 -12.21 9.70 -23.29
N ASP A 278 -10.91 9.61 -22.99
CA ASP A 278 -9.83 9.92 -23.94
C ASP A 278 -9.64 8.81 -25.00
N VAL A 279 -9.79 7.54 -24.63
CA VAL A 279 -9.66 6.42 -25.59
C VAL A 279 -10.87 6.35 -26.53
N SER A 280 -12.08 6.58 -26.03
CA SER A 280 -13.31 6.57 -26.84
C SER A 280 -13.39 7.75 -27.83
N SER A 281 -12.93 8.93 -27.41
CA SER A 281 -12.82 10.11 -28.29
C SER A 281 -11.72 9.97 -29.34
N SER A 282 -10.57 9.38 -28.99
CA SER A 282 -9.48 9.11 -29.94
C SER A 282 -9.86 8.08 -31.01
N LEU A 283 -10.59 7.01 -30.64
CA LEU A 283 -11.04 6.00 -31.58
C LEU A 283 -12.13 6.53 -32.54
N SER A 284 -13.07 7.33 -32.05
CA SER A 284 -14.15 7.88 -32.87
C SER A 284 -13.69 8.91 -33.90
N SER A 285 -12.55 9.59 -33.66
CA SER A 285 -11.97 10.54 -34.61
C SER A 285 -11.03 9.90 -35.62
N THR A 286 -10.31 8.83 -35.26
CA THR A 286 -9.28 8.21 -36.12
C THR A 286 -9.81 7.12 -37.05
N LEU A 287 -10.81 6.33 -36.61
CA LEU A 287 -11.39 5.23 -37.40
C LEU A 287 -12.04 5.67 -38.73
N PRO A 288 -12.78 6.80 -38.81
CA PRO A 288 -13.32 7.27 -40.09
C PRO A 288 -12.23 7.60 -41.10
N MET A 289 -11.13 8.24 -40.65
CA MET A 289 -10.00 8.58 -41.52
C MET A 289 -9.29 7.33 -42.04
N ALA A 290 -9.07 6.35 -41.17
CA ALA A 290 -8.50 5.06 -41.57
C ALA A 290 -9.41 4.31 -42.57
N ALA A 291 -10.73 4.33 -42.36
CA ALA A 291 -11.70 3.73 -43.28
C ALA A 291 -11.65 4.39 -44.67
N MET A 292 -11.59 5.72 -44.75
CA MET A 292 -11.50 6.46 -46.01
C MET A 292 -10.20 6.16 -46.76
N PHE A 293 -9.06 6.12 -46.06
CA PHE A 293 -7.75 5.87 -46.66
C PHE A 293 -7.58 4.43 -47.14
N MET A 294 -8.00 3.47 -46.32
CA MET A 294 -7.81 2.03 -46.62
C MET A 294 -8.93 1.46 -47.49
N ARG A 295 -10.04 2.18 -47.67
CA ARG A 295 -11.28 1.71 -48.34
C ARG A 295 -11.77 0.36 -47.81
N HIS A 296 -11.55 0.12 -46.52
CA HIS A 296 -11.83 -1.17 -45.91
C HIS A 296 -13.23 -1.19 -45.30
N LYS A 297 -14.14 -1.93 -45.93
CA LYS A 297 -15.58 -1.95 -45.59
C LYS A 297 -15.85 -2.28 -44.13
N ILE A 298 -15.10 -3.21 -43.54
CA ILE A 298 -15.27 -3.62 -42.13
C ILE A 298 -14.86 -2.49 -41.18
N ILE A 299 -13.81 -1.73 -41.52
CA ILE A 299 -13.36 -0.59 -40.69
C ILE A 299 -14.39 0.55 -40.79
N GLY A 300 -14.99 0.76 -41.96
CA GLY A 300 -16.11 1.71 -42.13
C GLY A 300 -17.33 1.35 -41.27
N TRP A 301 -17.75 0.08 -41.27
CA TRP A 301 -18.88 -0.37 -40.44
C TRP A 301 -18.54 -0.31 -38.94
N ALA A 302 -17.33 -0.70 -38.54
CA ALA A 302 -16.87 -0.60 -37.16
C ALA A 302 -16.85 0.87 -36.68
N SER A 303 -16.38 1.79 -37.52
CA SER A 303 -16.39 3.24 -37.26
C SER A 303 -17.81 3.76 -37.01
N LEU A 304 -18.78 3.33 -37.82
CA LEU A 304 -20.18 3.76 -37.69
C LEU A 304 -20.79 3.25 -36.38
N VAL A 305 -20.60 1.97 -36.05
CA VAL A 305 -21.15 1.36 -34.83
C VAL A 305 -20.56 2.02 -33.58
N VAL A 306 -19.23 2.23 -33.54
CA VAL A 306 -18.55 2.89 -32.42
C VAL A 306 -19.01 4.34 -32.27
N SER A 307 -19.20 5.07 -33.37
CA SER A 307 -19.69 6.46 -33.32
C SER A 307 -21.12 6.56 -32.78
N ILE A 308 -22.00 5.65 -33.19
CA ILE A 308 -23.39 5.59 -32.69
C ILE A 308 -23.41 5.21 -31.20
N GLN A 309 -22.61 4.22 -30.78
CA GLN A 309 -22.52 3.82 -29.39
C GLN A 309 -22.04 4.97 -28.50
N ASN A 310 -21.03 5.72 -28.95
CA ASN A 310 -20.52 6.87 -28.22
C ASN A 310 -21.53 8.02 -28.15
N TRP A 311 -22.29 8.27 -29.23
CA TRP A 311 -23.34 9.30 -29.24
C TRP A 311 -24.51 8.95 -28.32
N LEU A 312 -24.94 7.67 -28.30
CA LEU A 312 -26.00 7.21 -27.43
C LEU A 312 -25.58 7.13 -25.94
N GLY A 313 -24.29 6.94 -25.67
CA GLY A 313 -23.72 6.89 -24.32
C GLY A 313 -23.23 8.24 -23.78
N GLU A 314 -23.42 9.34 -24.50
CA GLU A 314 -22.86 10.65 -24.18
C GLU A 314 -23.49 11.26 -22.91
N SER A 315 -22.70 11.40 -21.84
CA SER A 315 -23.12 12.03 -20.59
C SER A 315 -23.24 13.56 -20.71
N GLU A 316 -24.02 14.23 -19.85
CA GLU A 316 -24.14 15.70 -19.87
C GLU A 316 -22.80 16.43 -19.68
N ALA A 317 -21.89 15.85 -18.90
CA ALA A 317 -20.53 16.36 -18.72
C ALA A 317 -19.67 16.27 -19.99
N GLN A 318 -19.88 15.24 -20.82
CA GLN A 318 -19.19 15.10 -22.11
C GLN A 318 -19.75 16.06 -23.17
N LYS A 319 -21.08 16.32 -23.16
CA LYS A 319 -21.70 17.30 -24.08
C LYS A 319 -21.16 18.72 -23.88
N GLN A 320 -20.83 19.10 -22.64
CA GLN A 320 -20.32 20.43 -22.32
C GLN A 320 -18.83 20.62 -22.65
N ASN A 321 -18.04 19.54 -22.66
CA ASN A 321 -16.58 19.59 -22.81
C ASN A 321 -16.06 19.05 -24.16
N SER A 322 -16.92 18.48 -25.01
CA SER A 322 -16.49 17.90 -26.28
C SER A 322 -16.32 18.97 -27.37
N PRO A 323 -15.16 19.03 -28.06
CA PRO A 323 -14.90 20.00 -29.13
C PRO A 323 -15.73 19.73 -30.40
N MET A 324 -16.37 18.55 -30.49
CA MET A 324 -17.22 18.17 -31.60
C MET A 324 -18.48 17.46 -31.07
N PRO A 325 -19.69 17.90 -31.45
CA PRO A 325 -20.93 17.23 -31.03
C PRO A 325 -21.01 15.79 -31.55
N GLY A 326 -21.50 14.85 -30.73
CA GLY A 326 -21.56 13.42 -31.07
C GLY A 326 -22.34 13.08 -32.35
N TYR A 327 -23.32 13.89 -32.76
CA TYR A 327 -24.01 13.69 -34.04
C TYR A 327 -23.11 13.97 -35.26
N LEU A 328 -22.12 14.85 -35.12
CA LEU A 328 -21.19 15.20 -36.21
C LEU A 328 -20.19 14.07 -36.47
N SER A 329 -19.75 13.36 -35.43
CA SER A 329 -18.87 12.18 -35.57
C SER A 329 -19.58 11.01 -36.26
N VAL A 330 -20.89 10.81 -35.99
CA VAL A 330 -21.74 9.88 -36.75
C VAL A 330 -21.81 10.28 -38.23
N GLY A 331 -21.99 11.58 -38.52
CA GLY A 331 -21.97 12.10 -39.89
C GLY A 331 -20.66 11.82 -40.63
N MET A 332 -19.52 11.99 -39.96
CA MET A 332 -18.20 11.70 -40.54
C MET A 332 -18.00 10.20 -40.80
N SER A 333 -18.47 9.34 -39.89
CA SER A 333 -18.45 7.89 -40.09
C SER A 333 -19.36 7.42 -41.24
N LEU A 334 -20.52 8.06 -41.45
CA LEU A 334 -21.40 7.78 -42.59
C LEU A 334 -20.75 8.18 -43.92
N LEU A 335 -20.09 9.34 -43.97
CA LEU A 335 -19.32 9.77 -45.13
C LEU A 335 -18.17 8.80 -45.41
N ALA A 336 -17.43 8.39 -44.38
CA ALA A 336 -16.36 7.41 -44.49
C ALA A 336 -16.86 6.06 -45.04
N LEU A 337 -17.98 5.56 -44.53
CA LEU A 337 -18.63 4.36 -45.06
C LEU A 337 -19.05 4.56 -46.53
N GLY A 338 -19.62 5.70 -46.88
CA GLY A 338 -19.96 6.06 -48.26
C GLY A 338 -18.76 5.98 -49.21
N THR A 339 -17.58 6.47 -48.80
CA THR A 339 -16.34 6.38 -49.61
C THR A 339 -15.78 4.96 -49.74
N CYS A 340 -16.16 4.03 -48.86
CA CYS A 340 -15.79 2.62 -48.97
C CYS A 340 -16.62 1.87 -50.02
N TYR A 341 -17.84 2.36 -50.33
CA TYR A 341 -18.76 1.73 -51.28
C TYR A 341 -18.87 2.48 -52.61
N MET A 342 -18.57 3.78 -52.63
CA MET A 342 -18.56 4.60 -53.82
C MET A 342 -17.20 5.30 -53.95
N PRO A 343 -16.65 5.45 -55.17
CA PRO A 343 -15.44 6.24 -55.41
C PRO A 343 -15.77 7.74 -55.35
N LEU A 344 -16.32 8.20 -54.23
CA LEU A 344 -16.49 9.60 -53.93
C LEU A 344 -15.17 10.13 -53.37
N PHE A 345 -14.67 11.21 -53.97
CA PHE A 345 -13.63 12.12 -53.45
C PHE A 345 -12.14 11.73 -53.44
N LEU A 346 -11.72 10.53 -53.85
CA LEU A 346 -10.28 10.22 -54.04
C LEU A 346 -10.03 9.38 -55.31
N PRO A 347 -9.15 9.80 -56.26
CA PRO A 347 -8.79 8.96 -57.40
C PRO A 347 -8.08 7.67 -56.92
N PRO A 348 -8.28 6.52 -57.58
CA PRO A 348 -7.61 5.28 -57.19
C PRO A 348 -6.09 5.44 -57.27
N GLY A 349 -5.39 5.10 -56.19
CA GLY A 349 -3.93 5.03 -56.18
C GLY A 349 -3.45 4.03 -57.22
N ALA A 350 -2.48 4.43 -58.04
CA ALA A 350 -1.83 3.56 -59.01
C ALA A 350 -1.09 2.43 -58.28
N GLY A 351 -1.60 1.19 -58.36
CA GLY A 351 -0.93 0.05 -57.76
C GLY A 351 -1.69 -1.25 -57.95
N GLY A 352 -1.45 -1.94 -59.07
CA GLY A 352 -1.97 -3.28 -59.30
C GLY A 352 -1.85 -3.79 -60.73
N VAL A 353 -0.71 -3.60 -61.40
CA VAL A 353 -0.43 -4.31 -62.66
C VAL A 353 -0.08 -5.76 -62.31
N GLY A 354 -0.87 -6.68 -62.85
CA GLY A 354 -0.82 -8.10 -62.53
C GLY A 354 0.54 -8.76 -62.77
N ALA A 355 1.00 -9.50 -61.76
CA ALA A 355 2.01 -10.52 -61.95
C ALA A 355 1.32 -11.78 -62.53
N LYS A 356 1.71 -12.16 -63.74
CA LYS A 356 1.40 -13.45 -64.38
C LYS A 356 1.92 -14.61 -63.50
N PRO A 357 1.25 -15.77 -63.46
CA PRO A 357 1.83 -16.98 -62.87
C PRO A 357 2.86 -17.57 -63.85
N ALA A 358 4.05 -17.89 -63.35
CA ALA A 358 5.02 -18.71 -64.07
C ALA A 358 4.59 -20.18 -63.96
N ALA A 359 4.54 -20.86 -65.11
CA ALA A 359 4.32 -22.29 -65.24
C ALA A 359 5.64 -22.99 -65.60
N ALA A 360 5.75 -24.23 -65.12
CA ALA A 360 6.79 -25.26 -65.34
C ALA A 360 8.12 -25.06 -64.61
#